data_AF-A0A099SEY1-F1
#
_entry.id   AF-A0A099SEY1-F1
#
_cell.length_a   1.000
_cell.length_b   1.000
_cell.length_c   1.000
_cell.angle_alpha   90.00
_cell.angle_beta   90.00
_cell.angle_gamma   90.00
#
_symmetry.space_group_name_H-M   'P 1'
#
loop_
_entity.id
_entity.type
_entity.pdbx_description
1 polymer ?
#
loop_
_entity_poly.entity_id
_entity_poly.type
_entity_poly.pdbx_seq_one_letter_code
_entity_poly.pdbx_strand_id
1 'polypeptide(L)'
;MKVDQPKAYRRLCHNEIFNCEPFGGTGWVLFEKPPSEVEVYNDINSELVNFFRVVKEKPEQFIQVFDYLLISREIFQKYKKLSLAGTCKTTSG
;
A
#
# COMPACT_ATOMS: atom_id res chain seq x y z
N MET A 1 -5.05 7.24 20.60
CA MET A 1 -4.22 8.45 20.38
C MET A 1 -4.79 9.18 19.18
N LYS A 2 -5.47 10.32 19.38
CA LYS A 2 -5.98 11.11 18.25
C LYS A 2 -4.82 11.98 17.76
N VAL A 3 -4.24 11.60 16.63
CA VAL A 3 -3.28 12.46 15.93
C VAL A 3 -4.08 13.61 15.36
N ASP A 4 -3.71 14.83 15.74
CA ASP A 4 -4.38 16.04 15.28
C ASP A 4 -4.18 16.15 13.76
N GLN A 5 -5.27 16.21 13.00
CA GLN A 5 -5.24 16.17 11.53
C GLN A 5 -4.50 17.40 10.99
N PRO A 6 -3.48 17.25 10.14
CA PRO A 6 -2.80 18.37 9.52
C PRO A 6 -3.79 19.28 8.78
N LYS A 7 -3.53 20.59 8.80
CA LYS A 7 -4.40 21.61 8.20
C LYS A 7 -4.72 21.35 6.72
N ALA A 8 -3.90 20.56 6.02
CA ALA A 8 -4.10 20.15 4.64
C ALA A 8 -5.41 19.37 4.42
N TYR A 9 -5.82 18.53 5.37
CA TYR A 9 -6.99 17.66 5.22
C TYR A 9 -8.31 18.33 5.58
N ARG A 10 -8.25 19.54 6.16
CA ARG A 10 -9.44 20.30 6.58
C ARG A 10 -10.32 20.77 5.40
N ARG A 11 -9.80 20.71 4.18
CA ARG A 11 -10.54 21.01 2.94
C ARG A 11 -11.08 19.77 2.25
N LEU A 12 -10.69 18.57 2.68
CA LEU A 12 -11.34 17.34 2.25
C LEU A 12 -12.69 17.32 2.94
N CYS A 13 -13.76 17.32 2.15
CA CYS A 13 -15.12 17.44 2.63
C CYS A 13 -15.38 16.40 3.74
N HIS A 14 -15.73 16.86 4.93
CA HIS A 14 -15.76 16.05 6.15
C HIS A 14 -16.90 15.00 6.18
N ASN A 15 -17.69 14.86 5.11
CA ASN A 15 -18.87 13.99 5.01
C ASN A 15 -18.95 13.29 3.64
N GLU A 16 -17.85 12.75 3.14
CA GLU A 16 -17.91 11.98 1.89
C GLU A 16 -18.16 10.50 2.20
N ILE A 17 -19.36 10.06 1.82
CA ILE A 17 -19.78 8.65 1.74
C ILE A 17 -18.78 7.85 0.89
N PHE A 18 -18.11 8.49 -0.08
CA PHE A 18 -17.27 7.85 -1.08
C PHE A 18 -15.93 8.58 -1.23
N ASN A 19 -14.81 7.86 -1.06
CA ASN A 19 -13.48 8.33 -1.43
C ASN A 19 -12.91 7.45 -2.55
N CYS A 20 -12.28 8.05 -3.55
CA CYS A 20 -11.61 7.35 -4.63
C CYS A 20 -10.22 7.94 -4.89
N GLU A 21 -9.20 7.11 -4.74
CA GLU A 21 -7.81 7.46 -5.00
C GLU A 21 -7.32 6.74 -6.27
N PRO A 22 -7.41 7.38 -7.46
CA PRO A 22 -6.94 6.78 -8.71
C PRO A 22 -5.42 6.62 -8.77
N PHE A 23 -4.69 7.43 -7.99
CA PHE A 23 -3.24 7.39 -7.84
C PHE A 23 -2.89 7.26 -6.36
N GLY A 24 -3.27 6.13 -5.78
CA GLY A 24 -3.21 5.92 -4.34
C GLY A 24 -1.79 5.97 -3.78
N GLY A 25 -0.78 5.54 -4.54
CA GLY A 25 0.61 5.59 -4.12
C GLY A 25 0.80 4.98 -2.73
N THR A 26 1.40 5.71 -1.80
CA THR A 26 1.61 5.23 -0.42
C THR A 26 0.35 5.18 0.45
N GLY A 27 -0.81 5.64 -0.05
CA GLY A 27 -2.08 5.66 0.69
C GLY A 27 -2.15 6.72 1.78
N TRP A 28 -1.30 7.75 1.72
CA TRP A 28 -1.17 8.73 2.80
C TRP A 28 -2.48 9.44 3.12
N VAL A 29 -3.23 9.85 2.09
CA VAL A 29 -4.54 10.50 2.26
C VAL A 29 -5.57 9.51 2.79
N LEU A 30 -5.64 8.31 2.20
CA LEU A 30 -6.54 7.24 2.62
C LEU A 30 -6.44 6.90 4.11
N PHE A 31 -5.21 6.78 4.63
CA PHE A 31 -4.99 6.40 6.03
C PHE A 31 -5.05 7.58 7.01
N GLU A 32 -4.75 8.79 6.56
CA GLU A 32 -4.76 9.95 7.42
C GLU A 32 -6.15 10.57 7.55
N LYS A 33 -6.98 10.55 6.51
CA LYS A 33 -8.33 11.12 6.58
C LYS A 33 -9.26 10.30 7.50
N PRO A 34 -10.37 10.89 7.98
CA PRO A 34 -11.46 10.11 8.57
C PRO A 34 -12.00 9.05 7.58
N PRO A 35 -12.27 7.80 8.02
CA PRO A 35 -12.82 6.77 7.15
C PRO A 35 -14.13 7.18 6.49
N SER A 36 -14.30 6.81 5.21
CA SER A 36 -15.55 6.97 4.45
C SER A 36 -16.34 5.66 4.41
N GLU A 37 -17.64 5.69 4.09
CA GLU A 37 -18.44 4.45 3.97
C GLU A 37 -17.93 3.54 2.85
N VAL A 38 -17.47 4.14 1.75
CA VAL A 38 -16.89 3.47 0.60
C VAL A 38 -15.54 4.10 0.28
N GLU A 39 -14.51 3.26 0.17
CA GLU A 39 -13.16 3.69 -0.18
C GLU A 39 -12.62 2.84 -1.34
N VAL A 40 -12.22 3.51 -2.41
CA VAL A 40 -11.62 2.92 -3.60
C VAL A 40 -10.16 3.33 -3.66
N TYR A 41 -9.27 2.35 -3.53
CA TYR A 41 -7.83 2.53 -3.74
C TYR A 41 -7.44 1.92 -5.08
N ASN A 42 -6.79 2.71 -5.93
CA ASN A 42 -6.25 2.27 -7.21
C ASN A 42 -4.82 2.77 -7.39
N ASP A 43 -3.98 1.92 -7.98
CA ASP A 43 -2.64 2.30 -8.43
C ASP A 43 -2.26 1.47 -9.66
N ILE A 44 -1.47 2.06 -10.55
CA ILE A 44 -0.97 1.35 -11.74
C ILE A 44 0.01 0.23 -11.36
N ASN A 45 0.67 0.35 -10.21
CA ASN A 45 1.59 -0.65 -9.70
C ASN A 45 0.83 -1.80 -9.01
N SER A 46 0.69 -2.91 -9.71
CA SER A 46 0.01 -4.12 -9.21
C SER A 46 0.64 -4.70 -7.94
N GLU A 47 1.96 -4.57 -7.76
CA GLU A 47 2.64 -5.05 -6.55
C GLU A 47 2.24 -4.23 -5.34
N LEU A 48 2.01 -2.93 -5.52
CA LEU A 48 1.55 -2.04 -4.45
C LEU A 48 0.10 -2.31 -4.08
N VAL A 49 -0.76 -2.54 -5.07
CA VAL A 49 -2.15 -2.97 -4.84
C VAL A 49 -2.19 -4.32 -4.12
N ASN A 50 -1.34 -5.28 -4.51
CA ASN A 50 -1.23 -6.58 -3.85
C ASN A 50 -0.74 -6.43 -2.40
N PHE A 51 0.26 -5.58 -2.16
CA PHE A 51 0.77 -5.28 -0.83
C PHE A 51 -0.34 -4.81 0.11
N PHE A 52 -1.08 -3.76 -0.27
CA PHE A 52 -2.17 -3.26 0.56
C PHE A 52 -3.31 -4.26 0.73
N ARG A 53 -3.59 -5.10 -0.29
CA ARG A 53 -4.55 -6.20 -0.16
C ARG A 53 -4.12 -7.22 0.90
N VAL A 54 -2.86 -7.67 0.90
CA VAL A 54 -2.34 -8.61 1.91
C VAL A 54 -2.40 -8.00 3.30
N VAL A 55 -2.00 -6.73 3.44
CA VAL A 55 -2.09 -6.00 4.72
C VAL A 55 -3.53 -5.95 5.23
N LYS A 56 -4.51 -5.74 4.34
CA LYS A 56 -5.94 -5.71 4.70
C LYS A 56 -6.49 -7.08 5.09
N GLU A 57 -6.19 -8.13 4.32
CA GLU A 57 -6.81 -9.44 4.49
C GLU A 57 -6.13 -10.32 5.54
N LYS A 58 -4.81 -10.15 5.72
CA LYS A 58 -3.95 -11.03 6.53
C LYS A 58 -2.92 -10.25 7.36
N PRO A 59 -3.32 -9.25 8.15
CA PRO A 59 -2.39 -8.38 8.88
C PRO A 59 -1.51 -9.15 9.87
N GLU A 60 -2.08 -10.11 10.60
CA GLU A 60 -1.34 -10.89 11.60
C GLU A 60 -0.30 -11.79 10.96
N GLN A 61 -0.67 -12.53 9.90
CA GLN A 61 0.29 -13.40 9.20
C GLN A 61 1.38 -12.57 8.52
N PHE A 62 1.03 -11.40 7.97
CA PHE A 62 2.00 -10.48 7.40
C PHE A 62 3.03 -10.06 8.44
N ILE A 63 2.60 -9.59 9.62
CA ILE A 63 3.50 -9.16 10.71
C ILE A 63 4.36 -10.33 11.21
N GLN A 64 3.76 -11.50 11.45
CA GLN A 64 4.47 -12.68 11.96
C GLN A 64 5.62 -13.12 11.05
N VAL A 65 5.50 -12.97 9.73
CA VAL A 65 6.60 -13.31 8.81
C VAL A 65 7.84 -12.44 9.05
N PHE A 66 7.68 -11.18 9.49
CA PHE A 66 8.81 -10.30 9.79
C PHE A 66 9.57 -10.70 11.05
N ASP A 67 8.90 -11.30 12.04
CA ASP A 67 9.54 -11.74 13.27
C ASP A 67 10.62 -12.82 13.01
N TYR A 68 10.43 -13.61 11.94
CA TYR A 68 11.36 -14.67 11.53
C TYR A 68 12.20 -14.29 10.30
N LEU A 69 12.12 -13.04 9.83
CA LEU A 69 12.86 -12.59 8.65
C LEU A 69 14.33 -12.38 8.99
N LEU A 70 15.19 -13.21 8.40
CA LEU A 70 16.64 -13.07 8.55
C LEU A 70 17.17 -11.86 7.78
N ILE A 71 17.77 -10.90 8.49
CA ILE A 71 18.43 -9.74 7.90
C ILE A 71 19.82 -10.17 7.41
N SER A 72 19.98 -10.35 6.10
CA SER A 72 21.29 -10.60 5.50
C SER A 72 21.42 -10.00 4.11
N ARG A 73 22.66 -9.66 3.73
CA ARG A 73 22.97 -9.18 2.36
C ARG A 73 22.59 -10.23 1.31
N GLU A 74 22.76 -11.51 1.61
CA GLU A 74 22.41 -12.60 0.71
C GLU A 74 20.90 -12.67 0.46
N ILE A 75 20.08 -12.58 1.51
CA ILE A 75 18.62 -12.56 1.41
C ILE A 75 18.14 -11.33 0.61
N PHE A 76 18.71 -10.16 0.87
CA PHE A 76 18.41 -8.96 0.07
C PHE A 76 18.71 -9.17 -1.43
N GLN A 77 19.89 -9.70 -1.76
CA GLN A 77 20.26 -9.95 -3.16
C GLN A 77 19.35 -11.01 -3.81
N LYS A 78 18.89 -12.01 -3.05
CA LYS A 78 17.90 -12.98 -3.51
C LYS A 78 16.57 -12.30 -3.88
N TYR A 79 16.02 -11.45 -2.99
CA TYR A 79 14.78 -10.72 -3.29
C TYR A 79 14.93 -9.75 -4.46
N LYS A 80 16.05 -9.02 -4.55
CA LYS A 80 16.33 -8.13 -5.68
C LYS A 80 16.37 -8.88 -7.02
N LYS A 81 16.88 -10.11 -7.05
CA LYS A 81 16.86 -10.95 -8.27
C LYS A 81 15.44 -11.39 -8.64
N LEU A 82 14.62 -11.76 -7.65
CA LEU A 82 13.23 -12.14 -7.88
C LEU A 82 12.40 -10.98 -8.44
N SER A 83 12.59 -9.76 -7.92
CA SER A 83 11.89 -8.57 -8.45
C SER A 83 12.27 -8.25 -9.90
N LEU A 84 13.51 -8.57 -10.30
CA LEU A 84 13.98 -8.40 -11.68
C LEU A 84 13.49 -9.50 -12.64
N ALA A 85 13.11 -10.67 -12.11
CA ALA A 85 12.57 -11.77 -12.91
C ALA A 85 11.07 -11.60 -13.19
N GLY A 86 10.33 -10.90 -12.31
CA GLY A 86 8.90 -10.61 -12.46
C GLY A 86 8.57 -9.48 -13.46
N THR A 87 9.55 -8.68 -13.88
CA THR A 87 9.39 -7.75 -15.01
C THR A 87 9.47 -8.56 -16.31
N CYS A 88 8.38 -9.27 -16.63
CA CYS A 88 8.08 -9.66 -18.00
C CYS A 88 8.27 -8.41 -18.88
N LYS A 89 9.37 -8.39 -19.64
CA LYS A 89 9.53 -7.41 -20.70
C LYS A 89 8.40 -7.67 -21.67
N THR A 90 7.48 -6.73 -21.82
CA THR A 90 6.63 -6.68 -23.01
C THR A 90 7.54 -6.47 -24.21
N THR A 91 8.01 -7.55 -24.82
CA THR A 91 8.48 -7.52 -26.20
C THR A 91 7.23 -7.47 -27.08
N SER A 92 6.67 -6.28 -27.21
CA SER A 92 5.82 -5.93 -28.35
C SER A 92 6.75 -5.85 -29.57
N GLY A 93 6.55 -6.77 -30.52
CA GLY A 93 7.10 -6.68 -31.86
C GLY A 93 6.49 -5.56 -32.68
#